data_AF-A0A0R2H4S3-F1
#
_entry.id   AF-A0A0R2H4S3-F1
#
_cell.length_a   1.000
_cell.length_b   1.000
_cell.length_c   1.000
_cell.angle_alpha   90.00
_cell.angle_beta   90.00
_cell.angle_gamma   90.00
#
_symmetry.space_group_name_H-M   'P 1'
#
loop_
_entity.id
_entity.type
_entity.pdbx_description
1 polymer ?
#
loop_
_entity_poly.entity_id
_entity_poly.type
_entity_poly.pdbx_seq_one_letter_code
_entity_poly.pdbx_strand_id
1 'polypeptide(L)'
;MEYLLAYLNESNGFKFGKLFQFKGTLDRKSFFIGGLAWIILMSLILTPLFYLGLFLIAVSGMAMQSVFAIVAVIFLIIFIGLLLQALAAMARRLGSAGVSKYFLFFILIPFIGAIILLWEFIKEDQFKVVTETTED
;
A
#
# COMPACT_ATOMS: atom_id res chain seq x y z
N MET A 1 -7.37 15.82 15.64
CA MET A 1 -5.99 16.03 15.17
C MET A 1 -4.97 15.35 16.09
N GLU A 2 -5.07 15.48 17.42
CA GLU A 2 -4.12 14.85 18.36
C GLU A 2 -3.99 13.33 18.22
N TYR A 3 -5.09 12.60 18.03
CA TYR A 3 -5.04 11.14 17.83
C TYR A 3 -4.32 10.72 16.54
N LEU A 4 -4.43 11.52 15.48
CA LEU A 4 -3.74 11.30 14.22
C LEU A 4 -2.24 11.56 14.41
N LEU A 5 -1.88 12.66 15.06
CA LEU A 5 -0.49 12.99 15.39
C LEU A 5 0.16 11.93 16.31
N ALA A 6 -0.60 11.41 17.28
CA ALA A 6 -0.16 10.30 18.11
C ALA A 6 0.01 8.99 17.31
N TYR A 7 -0.90 8.72 16.37
CA TYR A 7 -0.82 7.56 15.47
C TYR A 7 0.38 7.66 14.52
N LEU A 8 0.71 8.86 14.05
CA LEU A 8 1.87 9.16 13.22
C LEU A 8 3.17 9.38 14.02
N ASN A 9 3.07 9.41 15.36
CA ASN A 9 4.18 9.68 16.27
C ASN A 9 4.89 11.01 16.00
N GLU A 10 4.10 12.01 15.62
CA GLU A 10 4.55 13.38 15.40
C GLU A 10 3.98 14.30 16.47
N SER A 11 4.63 14.39 17.63
CA SER A 11 4.26 15.38 18.65
C SER A 11 4.78 16.79 18.35
N ASN A 12 5.71 16.95 17.41
CA ASN A 12 6.45 18.21 17.16
C ASN A 12 6.60 18.58 15.67
N GLY A 13 5.64 18.16 14.82
CA GLY A 13 5.62 18.46 13.39
C GLY A 13 6.39 17.49 12.50
N PHE A 14 6.11 17.57 11.19
CA PHE A 14 6.51 16.60 10.17
C PHE A 14 8.02 16.58 9.93
N LYS A 15 8.68 15.46 10.26
CA LYS A 15 10.12 15.27 10.00
C LYS A 15 10.33 13.94 9.31
N PHE A 16 10.59 13.96 8.00
CA PHE A 16 10.82 12.78 7.15
C PHE A 16 11.80 11.76 7.77
N GLY A 17 12.86 12.21 8.45
CA GLY A 17 13.83 11.32 9.12
C GLY A 17 13.38 10.69 10.44
N LYS A 18 12.27 11.14 11.04
CA LYS A 18 11.71 10.62 12.30
C LYS A 18 10.45 9.77 12.10
N LEU A 19 9.96 9.63 10.87
CA LEU A 19 8.82 8.78 10.53
C LEU A 19 8.98 7.32 10.96
N PHE A 20 10.22 6.88 11.20
CA PHE A 20 10.57 5.53 11.66
C PHE A 20 11.10 5.49 13.10
N GLN A 21 11.33 6.64 13.74
CA GLN A 21 11.83 6.75 15.12
C GLN A 21 10.68 6.88 16.09
N PHE A 22 10.15 5.72 16.41
CA PHE A 22 8.81 5.63 16.96
C PHE A 22 9.06 5.03 18.36
N LYS A 23 8.96 5.86 19.40
CA LYS A 23 9.32 5.51 20.79
C LYS A 23 8.10 5.72 21.68
N GLY A 24 7.40 4.62 22.02
CA GLY A 24 6.25 4.67 22.93
C GLY A 24 5.21 3.57 22.67
N THR A 25 4.39 3.31 23.68
CA THR A 25 3.18 2.48 23.61
C THR A 25 2.03 3.33 23.06
N LEU A 26 1.24 2.76 22.14
CA LEU A 26 0.12 3.47 21.54
C LEU A 26 -1.18 3.10 22.27
N ASP A 27 -1.91 4.09 22.80
CA ASP A 27 -3.20 3.86 23.45
C ASP A 27 -4.25 3.30 22.47
N ARG A 28 -5.23 2.55 23.00
CA ARG A 28 -6.26 1.87 22.20
C ARG A 28 -7.07 2.86 21.38
N LYS A 29 -7.48 3.96 22.00
CA LYS A 29 -8.30 4.97 21.32
C LYS A 29 -7.48 5.67 20.24
N SER A 30 -6.22 6.02 20.53
CA SER A 30 -5.31 6.62 19.55
C SER A 30 -5.02 5.71 18.36
N PHE A 31 -4.91 4.41 18.56
CA PHE A 31 -4.75 3.44 17.45
C PHE A 31 -5.96 3.43 16.52
N PHE A 32 -7.17 3.25 17.06
CA PHE A 32 -8.36 3.12 16.23
C PHE A 32 -8.78 4.46 15.62
N ILE A 33 -8.84 5.54 16.41
CA ILE A 33 -9.28 6.85 15.92
C ILE A 33 -8.23 7.46 14.99
N GLY A 34 -6.94 7.35 15.34
CA GLY A 34 -5.85 7.82 14.52
C GLY A 34 -5.68 7.00 13.24
N GLY A 35 -5.83 5.67 13.31
CA GLY A 35 -5.84 4.80 12.14
C GLY A 35 -7.02 5.04 11.21
N LEU A 36 -8.20 5.34 11.75
CA LEU A 36 -9.39 5.65 10.96
C LEU A 36 -9.24 7.02 10.27
N ALA A 37 -8.77 8.04 10.99
CA ALA A 37 -8.41 9.33 10.40
C ALA A 37 -7.33 9.19 9.33
N TRP A 38 -6.34 8.32 9.55
CA TRP A 38 -5.33 7.99 8.56
C TRP A 38 -5.94 7.38 7.30
N ILE A 39 -6.77 6.34 7.43
CA ILE A 39 -7.45 5.70 6.29
C ILE A 39 -8.29 6.69 5.49
N ILE A 40 -9.01 7.59 6.17
CA ILE A 40 -9.80 8.64 5.50
C ILE A 40 -8.90 9.58 4.70
N LEU A 41 -7.81 10.08 5.30
CA LEU A 41 -6.86 10.95 4.61
C LEU A 41 -6.19 10.25 3.42
N MET A 42 -5.84 8.97 3.60
CA MET A 42 -5.30 8.13 2.54
C MET A 42 -6.28 7.98 1.39
N SER A 43 -7.55 7.68 1.67
CA SER A 43 -8.60 7.58 0.66
C SER A 43 -8.79 8.90 -0.10
N LEU A 44 -8.81 10.03 0.60
CA LEU A 44 -8.98 11.35 -0.02
C LEU A 44 -7.86 11.72 -0.99
N ILE A 45 -6.65 11.17 -0.81
CA ILE A 45 -5.48 11.48 -1.65
C ILE A 45 -5.26 10.39 -2.71
N LEU A 46 -5.18 9.12 -2.29
CA LEU A 46 -4.82 8.01 -3.17
C LEU A 46 -5.94 7.63 -4.14
N THR A 47 -7.21 7.67 -3.70
CA THR A 47 -8.34 7.31 -4.56
C THR A 47 -8.45 8.23 -5.78
N PRO A 48 -8.47 9.57 -5.65
CA PRO A 48 -8.52 10.44 -6.82
C PRO A 48 -7.26 10.36 -7.69
N LEU A 49 -6.06 10.20 -7.11
CA LEU A 49 -4.83 9.98 -7.88
C LEU A 49 -4.88 8.70 -8.71
N PHE A 50 -5.42 7.61 -8.15
CA PHE A 50 -5.57 6.35 -8.85
C PHE A 50 -6.56 6.46 -10.02
N TYR A 51 -7.74 7.05 -9.79
CA TYR A 51 -8.73 7.27 -10.84
C TYR A 51 -8.25 8.27 -11.91
N LEU A 52 -7.52 9.31 -11.52
CA LEU A 52 -6.85 10.21 -12.47
C LEU A 52 -5.86 9.43 -13.35
N GLY A 53 -5.08 8.53 -12.76
CA GLY A 53 -4.18 7.65 -13.49
C GLY A 53 -4.90 6.78 -14.52
N LEU A 54 -5.97 6.09 -14.12
CA LEU A 54 -6.78 5.28 -15.03
C LEU A 54 -7.43 6.10 -16.14
N PHE A 55 -7.95 7.29 -15.81
CA PHE A 55 -8.50 8.21 -16.79
C PHE A 55 -7.43 8.62 -17.82
N LEU A 56 -6.24 9.01 -17.36
CA LEU A 56 -5.15 9.39 -18.26
C LEU A 56 -4.71 8.24 -19.18
N ILE A 57 -4.70 6.99 -18.71
CA ILE A 57 -4.47 5.83 -19.59
C ILE A 57 -5.55 5.73 -20.68
N ALA A 58 -6.82 5.87 -20.28
CA ALA A 58 -7.95 5.67 -21.19
C ALA A 58 -8.07 6.73 -22.30
N VAL A 59 -7.60 7.96 -22.05
CA VAL A 59 -7.81 9.09 -22.97
C VAL A 59 -6.56 9.45 -23.79
N SER A 60 -5.44 8.73 -23.64
CA SER A 60 -4.16 9.20 -24.15
C SER A 60 -3.38 8.23 -25.06
N GLY A 61 -2.76 8.78 -26.10
CA GLY A 61 -1.86 8.06 -27.01
C GLY A 61 -0.44 7.86 -26.43
N MET A 62 0.42 7.13 -27.15
CA MET A 62 1.75 6.66 -26.66
C MET A 62 2.61 7.71 -25.94
N ALA A 63 2.51 9.00 -26.28
CA ALA A 63 3.28 10.08 -25.66
C ALA A 63 2.90 10.38 -24.19
N MET A 64 1.69 10.03 -23.73
CA MET A 64 1.23 10.24 -22.35
C MET A 64 1.46 9.04 -21.44
N GLN A 65 1.83 7.88 -22.00
CA GLN A 65 2.16 6.68 -21.21
C GLN A 65 3.41 6.89 -20.35
N SER A 66 4.38 7.68 -20.82
CA SER A 66 5.58 8.04 -20.07
C SER A 66 5.28 8.97 -18.89
N VAL A 67 4.35 9.92 -19.06
CA VAL A 67 3.87 10.77 -17.95
C VAL A 67 3.12 9.94 -16.91
N PHE A 68 2.26 9.01 -17.36
CA PHE A 68 1.58 8.07 -16.46
C PHE A 68 2.57 7.20 -15.68
N ALA A 69 3.62 6.68 -16.33
CA ALA A 69 4.63 5.87 -15.66
C ALA A 69 5.32 6.64 -14.51
N ILE A 70 5.64 7.93 -14.71
CA ILE A 70 6.21 8.77 -13.65
C ILE A 70 5.21 8.97 -12.50
N VAL A 71 3.94 9.25 -12.80
CA VAL A 71 2.88 9.40 -11.78
C VAL A 71 2.68 8.10 -11.01
N ALA A 72 2.70 6.96 -11.68
CA ALA A 72 2.57 5.64 -11.07
C ALA A 72 3.74 5.32 -10.13
N VAL A 73 4.98 5.67 -10.51
CA VAL A 73 6.17 5.50 -9.66
C VAL A 73 6.07 6.39 -8.42
N ILE A 74 5.68 7.66 -8.56
CA ILE A 74 5.47 8.56 -7.42
C ILE A 74 4.39 8.01 -6.49
N PHE A 75 3.27 7.54 -7.06
CA PHE A 75 2.20 6.90 -6.33
C PHE A 75 2.69 5.68 -5.54
N LEU A 76 3.50 4.81 -6.16
CA LEU A 76 4.06 3.62 -5.53
C LEU A 76 4.95 3.98 -4.33
N ILE A 77 5.85 4.97 -4.50
CA ILE A 77 6.76 5.42 -3.44
C ILE A 77 5.96 5.96 -2.25
N ILE A 78 4.97 6.80 -2.53
CA ILE A 78 4.06 7.36 -1.52
C ILE A 78 3.33 6.21 -0.81
N PHE A 79 2.71 5.31 -1.56
CA PHE A 79 1.98 4.17 -1.03
C PHE A 79 2.83 3.28 -0.11
N ILE A 80 4.06 2.93 -0.52
CA ILE A 80 4.98 2.13 0.29
C ILE A 80 5.31 2.83 1.61
N GLY A 81 5.64 4.13 1.56
CA GLY A 81 5.94 4.90 2.77
C GLY A 81 4.78 4.89 3.77
N LEU A 82 3.56 5.03 3.27
CA LEU A 82 2.33 5.08 4.06
C LEU A 82 1.95 3.70 4.62
N LEU A 83 2.16 2.64 3.83
CA LEU A 83 1.97 1.25 4.25
C LEU A 83 2.94 0.86 5.37
N LEU A 84 4.21 1.27 5.26
CA LEU A 84 5.20 1.04 6.31
C LEU A 84 4.83 1.73 7.62
N GLN A 85 4.27 2.94 7.58
CA GLN A 85 3.79 3.65 8.78
C GLN A 85 2.64 2.88 9.45
N ALA A 86 1.66 2.42 8.68
CA ALA A 86 0.56 1.62 9.20
C ALA A 86 1.05 0.30 9.81
N LEU A 87 1.95 -0.40 9.12
CA LEU A 87 2.51 -1.67 9.59
C LEU A 87 3.33 -1.49 10.88
N ALA A 88 4.08 -0.39 10.98
CA ALA A 88 4.82 -0.04 12.19
C ALA A 88 3.88 0.22 13.39
N ALA A 89 2.77 0.93 13.17
CA ALA A 89 1.75 1.16 14.20
C ALA A 89 1.11 -0.15 14.68
N MET A 90 0.76 -1.05 13.76
CA MET A 90 0.18 -2.37 14.10
C MET A 90 1.18 -3.26 14.86
N ALA A 91 2.44 -3.32 14.44
CA ALA A 91 3.48 -4.14 15.08
C ALA A 91 3.69 -3.75 16.55
N ARG A 92 3.55 -2.46 16.86
CA ARG A 92 3.66 -1.94 18.23
C ARG A 92 2.45 -2.27 19.06
N ARG A 93 1.25 -2.15 18.50
CA ARG A 93 0.02 -2.51 19.18
C ARG A 93 0.02 -4.00 19.55
N LEU A 94 0.47 -4.86 18.63
CA LEU A 94 0.67 -6.28 18.90
C LEU A 94 1.71 -6.52 20.00
N GLY A 95 2.87 -5.84 19.93
CA GLY A 95 3.87 -5.91 20.98
C GLY A 95 3.36 -5.46 22.36
N SER A 96 2.54 -4.40 22.41
CA SER A 96 1.90 -3.92 23.64
C SER A 96 0.79 -4.85 24.16
N ALA A 97 0.24 -5.72 23.30
CA ALA A 97 -0.73 -6.73 23.67
C ALA A 97 -0.09 -8.07 24.08
N GLY A 98 1.24 -8.15 24.12
CA GLY A 98 1.98 -9.39 24.41
C GLY A 98 1.95 -10.42 23.28
N VAL A 99 1.47 -10.03 22.09
CA VAL A 99 1.37 -10.91 20.92
C VAL A 99 2.60 -10.75 20.04
N SER A 100 3.07 -11.87 19.47
CA SER A 100 4.20 -11.87 18.55
C SER A 100 3.95 -10.98 17.33
N LYS A 101 4.93 -10.13 16.97
CA LYS A 101 4.85 -9.22 15.82
C LYS A 101 4.70 -9.96 14.48
N TYR A 102 5.13 -11.23 14.44
CA TYR A 102 4.97 -12.09 13.27
C TYR A 102 3.50 -12.40 12.93
N PHE A 103 2.57 -12.14 13.85
CA PHE A 103 1.14 -12.24 13.53
C PHE A 103 0.70 -11.26 12.43
N LEU A 104 1.48 -10.21 12.14
CA LEU A 104 1.21 -9.34 10.99
C LEU A 104 1.33 -10.05 9.64
N PHE A 105 2.13 -11.11 9.54
CA PHE A 105 2.24 -11.85 8.28
C PHE A 105 0.94 -12.57 7.91
N PHE A 106 0.03 -12.81 8.86
CA PHE A 106 -1.29 -13.37 8.56
C PHE A 106 -2.17 -12.41 7.73
N ILE A 107 -1.90 -11.09 7.75
CA ILE A 107 -2.56 -10.13 6.84
C ILE A 107 -2.23 -10.43 5.36
N LEU A 108 -1.11 -11.09 5.08
CA LEU A 108 -0.71 -11.42 3.71
C LEU A 108 -1.46 -12.63 3.12
N ILE A 109 -2.10 -13.46 3.96
CA ILE A 109 -2.81 -14.67 3.52
C ILE A 109 -3.85 -14.40 2.41
N PRO A 110 -4.74 -13.40 2.50
CA PRO A 110 -5.70 -13.12 1.43
C PRO A 110 -5.04 -12.75 0.09
N PHE A 111 -3.79 -12.25 0.11
CA PHE A 111 -3.06 -11.88 -1.10
C PHE A 111 -2.41 -13.09 -1.79
N ILE A 112 -2.20 -14.20 -1.07
CA ILE A 112 -1.65 -15.43 -1.64
C ILE A 112 -2.59 -15.97 -2.73
N GLY A 113 -3.90 -15.94 -2.50
CA GLY A 113 -4.90 -16.34 -3.49
C GLY A 113 -4.84 -15.48 -4.76
N ALA A 114 -4.67 -14.16 -4.62
CA ALA A 114 -4.54 -13.26 -5.77
C ALA A 114 -3.25 -13.52 -6.57
N ILE A 115 -2.14 -13.86 -5.91
CA ILE A 115 -0.88 -14.22 -6.58
C ILE A 115 -1.04 -15.52 -7.38
N ILE A 116 -1.70 -16.53 -6.82
CA ILE A 116 -1.99 -17.79 -7.53
C ILE A 116 -2.85 -17.53 -8.77
N LEU A 117 -3.91 -16.71 -8.63
CA LEU A 117 -4.76 -16.33 -9.75
C LEU A 117 -3.99 -15.54 -10.83
N LEU A 118 -3.13 -14.59 -10.43
CA LEU A 118 -2.28 -13.86 -11.36
C LEU A 118 -1.31 -14.77 -12.11
N TRP A 119 -0.71 -15.75 -11.42
CA TRP A 119 0.13 -16.75 -12.08
C TRP A 119 -0.68 -17.53 -13.10
N GLU A 120 -1.84 -18.04 -12.73
CA GLU A 120 -2.67 -18.82 -13.65
C GLU A 120 -3.10 -18.00 -14.89
N PHE A 121 -3.46 -16.72 -14.70
CA PHE A 121 -3.77 -15.82 -15.82
C PHE A 121 -2.59 -15.51 -16.75
N ILE A 122 -1.35 -15.54 -16.24
CA ILE A 122 -0.14 -15.37 -17.07
C ILE A 122 0.17 -16.64 -17.87
N LYS A 123 -0.31 -17.80 -17.43
CA LYS A 123 0.04 -19.11 -18.01
C LYS A 123 -0.69 -19.41 -19.32
N GLU A 124 -1.85 -18.81 -19.58
CA GLU A 124 -2.65 -19.09 -20.78
C GLU A 124 -2.02 -18.67 -22.11
N ASP A 125 -1.11 -17.68 -22.13
CA ASP A 125 -0.45 -17.26 -23.37
C ASP A 125 0.65 -18.23 -23.85
N GLN A 126 1.15 -19.11 -22.98
CA GLN A 126 2.26 -20.01 -23.33
C GLN A 126 1.80 -21.27 -24.10
N PHE A 127 0.50 -21.59 -24.12
CA PHE A 127 0.00 -22.82 -24.74
C PHE A 127 -0.41 -22.65 -26.22
N LYS A 128 -0.80 -21.43 -26.64
CA LYS A 128 -1.14 -21.15 -28.05
C LYS A 128 0.09 -21.02 -28.95
N VAL A 129 1.20 -20.49 -28.44
CA VAL A 129 2.43 -20.28 -29.23
C VAL A 129 3.10 -21.60 -29.65
N VAL A 130 2.95 -22.66 -28.84
CA VAL A 130 3.58 -23.97 -29.11
C VAL A 130 2.77 -24.82 -30.10
N THR A 131 1.47 -24.60 -30.20
CA THR A 131 0.60 -25.39 -31.09
C THR A 131 0.59 -24.89 -32.53
N GLU A 132 0.88 -23.60 -32.77
CA GLU A 132 1.03 -23.05 -34.12
C GLU A 132 2.40 -23.34 -34.77
N THR A 133 3.42 -23.74 -34.01
CA THR A 133 4.78 -24.00 -34.53
C THR A 133 5.06 -25.47 -34.87
N THR A 134 4.09 -26.37 -34.66
CA THR A 134 4.20 -27.79 -34.99
C THR A 134 3.37 -28.21 -36.21
N GLU A 135 2.69 -27.27 -36.88
CA GLU A 135 1.89 -27.54 -38.10
C GLU A 135 2.50 -26.98 -39.40
N ASP A 136 3.74 -26.46 -39.38
CA ASP A 136 4.50 -26.08 -40.59
C ASP A 136 5.61 -27.09 -40.93
#